data_AF-A0A8B8LL90-F1
#
_entry.id   AF-A0A8B8LL90-F1
#
_cell.length_a   1.000
_cell.length_b   1.000
_cell.length_c   1.000
_cell.angle_alpha   90.00
_cell.angle_beta   90.00
_cell.angle_gamma   90.00
#
_symmetry.space_group_name_H-M   'P 1'
#
loop_
_entity.id
_entity.type
_entity.pdbx_description
1 polymer ?
#
loop_
_entity_poly.entity_id
_entity_poly.type
_entity_poly.pdbx_seq_one_letter_code
_entity_poly.pdbx_strand_id
1 'polypeptide(L)'
;MDPIKYIFEKPALTGRISRWQVLLSEYDIVYVTQKAIKGSALADFLAHQPVNNYQSIQYEFLYKNIMVLFNEKESSAKDEWVMMFDGASNALRHGIGAILIFLEKQYIPITAKLSFDCTNNAARYEACAMEIQAAIESKIKILKVYSDSALVIHQLKGEWETRDAKLIPY
;
A
#
# COMPACT_ATOMS: atom_id res chain seq x y z
N MET A 1 17.75 22.46 -6.02
CA MET A 1 18.74 21.94 -5.06
C MET A 1 18.81 20.45 -5.30
N ASP A 2 20.00 19.91 -5.60
CA ASP A 2 20.10 18.51 -5.97
C ASP A 2 20.12 17.62 -4.72
N PRO A 3 19.13 16.71 -4.55
CA PRO A 3 19.00 15.92 -3.33
C PRO A 3 20.17 14.96 -3.08
N ILE A 4 20.79 14.43 -4.13
CA ILE A 4 21.92 13.49 -4.01
C ILE A 4 23.18 14.26 -3.63
N LYS A 5 23.43 15.38 -4.32
CA LYS A 5 24.54 16.28 -3.97
C LYS A 5 24.46 16.72 -2.50
N TYR A 6 23.27 17.08 -2.02
CA TYR A 6 23.05 17.46 -0.63
C TYR A 6 23.38 16.35 0.38
N ILE A 7 23.08 15.09 0.04
CA ILE A 7 23.37 13.94 0.90
C ILE A 7 24.88 13.75 1.06
N PHE A 8 25.66 13.94 0.00
CA PHE A 8 27.11 13.74 0.04
C PHE A 8 27.89 14.94 0.57
N GLU A 9 27.38 16.17 0.44
CA GLU A 9 28.05 17.38 0.91
C GLU A 9 27.81 17.68 2.39
N LYS A 10 26.78 17.08 3.00
CA LYS A 10 26.42 17.39 4.39
C LYS A 10 27.25 16.55 5.37
N PRO A 11 27.96 17.18 6.32
CA PRO A 11 28.87 16.48 7.24
C PRO A 11 28.14 15.61 8.28
N ALA A 12 26.85 15.86 8.51
CA ALA A 12 26.04 15.05 9.43
C ALA A 12 24.62 14.87 8.88
N LEU A 13 24.26 13.61 8.66
CA LEU A 13 22.92 13.15 8.31
C LEU A 13 22.39 12.23 9.40
N THR A 14 21.09 12.29 9.67
CA THR A 14 20.44 11.50 10.71
C THR A 14 19.29 10.66 10.15
N GLY A 15 18.98 9.56 10.85
CA GLY A 15 17.86 8.69 10.52
C GLY A 15 18.05 7.90 9.22
N ARG A 16 17.02 7.90 8.35
CA ARG A 16 17.04 7.09 7.12
C ARG A 16 18.08 7.58 6.11
N ILE A 17 18.38 8.88 6.09
CA ILE A 17 19.27 9.48 5.09
C ILE A 17 20.73 9.06 5.29
N SER A 18 21.19 8.87 6.53
CA SER A 18 22.53 8.34 6.79
C SER A 18 22.69 6.89 6.33
N ARG A 19 21.63 6.07 6.45
CA ARG A 19 21.64 4.69 5.91
C ARG A 19 21.78 4.68 4.39
N TRP A 20 21.06 5.57 3.70
CA TRP A 20 21.21 5.75 2.26
C TRP A 20 22.61 6.22 1.87
N GLN A 21 23.19 7.17 2.61
CA GLN A 21 24.55 7.65 2.36
C GLN A 21 25.59 6.52 2.46
N VAL A 22 25.48 5.65 3.46
CA VAL A 22 26.37 4.49 3.63
C VAL A 22 26.27 3.55 2.43
N LEU A 23 25.05 3.19 2.00
CA LEU A 23 24.85 2.30 0.84
C LEU A 23 25.37 2.91 -0.46
N LEU A 24 25.18 4.21 -0.66
CA LEU A 24 25.61 4.90 -1.86
C LEU A 24 27.12 5.17 -1.89
N SER A 25 27.80 5.17 -0.73
CA SER A 25 29.26 5.39 -0.63
C SER A 25 30.13 4.27 -1.18
N GLU A 26 29.55 3.09 -1.46
CA GLU A 26 30.25 1.98 -2.12
C GLU A 26 30.56 2.28 -3.59
N TYR A 27 29.85 3.23 -4.18
CA TYR A 27 29.96 3.58 -5.59
C TYR A 27 30.66 4.92 -5.77
N ASP A 28 31.49 5.03 -6.81
CA ASP A 28 32.07 6.30 -7.26
C ASP A 28 31.00 7.12 -8.01
N ILE A 29 30.18 7.85 -7.25
CA ILE A 29 29.06 8.63 -7.80
C ILE A 29 29.56 10.00 -8.27
N VAL A 30 29.45 10.25 -9.58
CA VAL A 30 29.68 11.57 -10.17
C VAL A 30 28.35 12.27 -10.41
N TYR A 31 28.17 13.44 -9.81
CA TYR A 31 26.97 14.23 -10.02
C TYR A 31 27.00 14.96 -11.37
N VAL A 32 26.00 14.72 -12.21
CA VAL A 32 25.81 15.43 -13.48
C VAL A 32 24.45 16.11 -13.48
N THR A 33 24.43 17.42 -13.65
CA THR A 33 23.20 18.21 -13.74
C THR A 33 22.41 17.77 -14.97
N GLN A 34 21.30 17.05 -14.77
CA GLN A 34 20.48 16.61 -15.90
C GLN A 34 19.50 17.69 -16.36
N LYS A 35 19.47 17.92 -17.67
CA LYS A 35 18.27 18.46 -18.35
C LYS A 35 17.26 17.31 -18.43
N ALA A 36 16.01 17.57 -18.07
CA ALA A 36 14.93 16.60 -17.91
C ALA A 36 15.09 15.31 -18.75
N ILE A 37 15.15 14.15 -18.10
CA ILE A 37 15.10 12.86 -18.81
C ILE A 37 13.71 12.75 -19.44
N LYS A 38 13.63 12.68 -20.77
CA LYS A 38 12.41 12.25 -21.44
C LYS A 38 12.11 10.82 -20.99
N GLY A 39 10.91 10.57 -20.46
CA GLY A 39 10.50 9.23 -20.02
C GLY A 39 10.68 8.13 -21.08
N SER A 40 10.75 8.50 -22.36
CA SER A 40 11.09 7.60 -23.47
C SER A 40 12.47 6.96 -23.31
N ALA A 41 13.48 7.67 -22.81
CA ALA A 41 14.83 7.12 -22.62
C ALA A 41 14.85 5.98 -21.58
N LEU A 42 13.99 6.04 -20.56
CA LEU A 42 13.84 4.96 -19.59
C LEU A 42 13.12 3.75 -20.21
N ALA A 43 12.07 4.00 -21.00
CA ALA A 43 11.35 2.94 -21.72
C ALA A 43 12.26 2.23 -22.75
N ASP A 44 13.05 3.00 -23.50
CA ASP A 44 14.00 2.48 -24.48
C ASP A 44 15.09 1.66 -23.79
N PHE A 45 15.65 2.15 -22.69
CA PHE A 45 16.65 1.39 -21.91
C PHE A 45 16.09 0.03 -21.43
N LEU A 46 14.86 0.01 -20.89
CA LEU A 46 14.19 -1.20 -20.46
C LEU A 46 13.88 -2.16 -21.63
N ALA A 47 13.53 -1.63 -22.81
CA ALA A 47 13.29 -2.44 -24.00
C ALA A 47 14.57 -3.13 -24.52
N HIS A 48 15.73 -2.49 -24.36
CA HIS A 48 17.03 -3.07 -24.74
C HIS A 48 17.62 -4.01 -23.69
N GLN A 49 17.08 -4.01 -22.46
CA GLN A 49 17.41 -4.97 -21.40
C GLN A 49 16.18 -5.80 -21.01
N PRO A 50 15.73 -6.72 -21.90
CA PRO A 50 14.61 -7.59 -21.58
C PRO A 50 14.95 -8.45 -20.37
N VAL A 51 14.21 -8.25 -19.28
CA VAL A 51 14.31 -9.09 -18.09
C VAL A 51 13.70 -10.45 -18.46
N ASN A 52 14.52 -11.39 -18.91
CA ASN A 52 14.10 -12.75 -19.30
C ASN A 52 13.41 -13.52 -18.16
N ASN A 53 13.63 -13.10 -16.92
CA ASN A 53 12.89 -13.55 -15.74
C ASN A 53 12.21 -12.34 -15.10
N TYR A 54 11.13 -11.83 -15.70
CA TYR A 54 10.26 -10.87 -15.04
C TYR A 54 9.70 -11.52 -13.78
N GLN A 55 10.40 -11.39 -12.66
CA GLN A 55 9.77 -11.50 -11.36
C GLN A 55 8.84 -10.30 -11.30
N SER A 56 7.52 -10.57 -11.29
CA SER A 56 6.49 -9.63 -10.83
C SER A 56 7.12 -8.66 -9.85
N ILE A 57 7.03 -7.35 -10.11
CA ILE A 57 7.47 -6.30 -9.17
C ILE A 57 7.12 -6.80 -7.79
N GLN A 58 8.14 -7.20 -7.04
CA GLN A 58 7.89 -7.67 -5.70
C GLN A 58 7.45 -6.40 -4.98
N TYR A 59 6.18 -6.32 -4.59
CA TYR A 59 5.65 -5.29 -3.68
C TYR A 59 6.31 -5.40 -2.27
N GLU A 60 7.51 -5.99 -2.22
CA GLU A 60 8.32 -6.46 -1.10
C GLU A 60 8.58 -5.39 -0.06
N PHE A 61 8.49 -4.10 -0.40
CA PHE A 61 8.87 -3.08 0.58
C PHE A 61 7.75 -2.71 1.56
N LEU A 62 6.48 -2.72 1.14
CA LEU A 62 5.35 -2.37 2.03
C LEU A 62 4.74 -3.58 2.72
N TYR A 63 4.67 -4.72 2.04
CA TYR A 63 3.89 -5.87 2.52
C TYR A 63 4.73 -7.07 2.94
N LYS A 64 6.07 -7.09 2.80
CA LYS A 64 6.91 -8.22 3.25
C LYS A 64 6.82 -8.44 4.76
N ASN A 65 6.87 -7.37 5.56
CA ASN A 65 6.70 -7.47 7.01
C ASN A 65 5.30 -7.98 7.39
N ILE A 66 4.29 -7.55 6.62
CA ILE A 66 2.92 -8.04 6.76
C ILE A 66 2.88 -9.54 6.43
N MET A 67 3.48 -9.99 5.31
CA MET A 67 3.54 -11.40 4.92
C MET A 67 4.21 -12.30 5.96
N VAL A 68 5.26 -11.83 6.65
CA VAL A 68 5.88 -12.59 7.75
C VAL A 68 4.86 -12.87 8.86
N LEU A 69 4.01 -11.89 9.22
CA LEU A 69 2.97 -12.05 10.24
C LEU A 69 1.90 -13.09 9.87
N PHE A 70 1.62 -13.30 8.58
CA PHE A 70 0.63 -14.28 8.11
C PHE A 70 1.21 -15.66 7.84
N ASN A 71 2.49 -15.76 7.49
CA ASN A 71 3.16 -17.03 7.25
C ASN A 71 3.53 -17.78 8.55
N GLU A 72 3.66 -17.07 9.69
CA GLU A 72 3.95 -17.70 10.99
C GLU A 72 2.72 -18.36 11.63
N LYS A 73 1.51 -18.00 11.20
CA LYS A 73 0.29 -18.68 11.62
C LYS A 73 -0.01 -19.75 10.58
N GLU A 74 0.38 -20.99 10.85
CA GLU A 74 -0.18 -22.16 10.16
C GLU A 74 -1.71 -22.16 10.37
N SER A 75 -2.45 -21.48 9.49
CA SER A 75 -3.89 -21.58 9.46
C SER A 75 -4.22 -22.99 8.98
N SER A 76 -4.73 -23.81 9.91
CA SER A 76 -5.16 -25.19 9.67
C SER A 76 -6.33 -25.34 8.67
N ALA A 77 -6.75 -24.26 7.99
CA ALA A 77 -7.86 -24.23 7.06
C ALA A 77 -7.36 -23.73 5.70
N LYS A 78 -7.33 -24.62 4.70
CA LYS A 78 -6.95 -24.34 3.30
C LYS A 78 -7.84 -23.32 2.58
N ASP A 79 -8.93 -22.87 3.21
CA ASP A 79 -9.97 -22.05 2.57
C ASP A 79 -10.13 -20.65 3.19
N GLU A 80 -9.17 -20.20 4.02
CA GLU A 80 -9.24 -18.92 4.70
C GLU A 80 -8.54 -17.81 3.92
N TRP A 81 -9.30 -16.79 3.53
CA TRP A 81 -8.78 -15.61 2.85
C TRP A 81 -8.47 -14.50 3.85
N VAL A 82 -7.40 -13.75 3.61
CA VAL A 82 -7.06 -12.55 4.39
C VAL A 82 -7.31 -11.31 3.54
N MET A 83 -8.01 -10.34 4.13
CA MET A 83 -8.30 -9.04 3.53
C MET A 83 -7.72 -7.94 4.40
N MET A 84 -7.05 -6.98 3.76
CA MET A 84 -6.61 -5.73 4.36
C MET A 84 -7.10 -4.56 3.55
N PHE A 85 -7.69 -3.60 4.24
CA PHE A 85 -8.19 -2.38 3.62
C PHE A 85 -7.62 -1.14 4.28
N ASP A 86 -7.45 -0.10 3.47
CA ASP A 86 -7.30 1.27 3.96
C ASP A 86 -8.08 2.23 3.07
N GLY A 87 -8.53 3.32 3.67
CA GLY A 87 -9.24 4.39 3.02
C GLY A 87 -8.72 5.74 3.49
N ALA A 88 -8.54 6.66 2.54
CA ALA A 88 -8.12 8.02 2.83
C ALA A 88 -8.92 9.02 2.01
N SER A 89 -9.21 10.18 2.59
CA SER A 89 -9.79 11.32 1.89
C SER A 89 -8.77 12.45 1.77
N ASN A 90 -8.78 13.18 0.65
CA ASN A 90 -7.92 14.35 0.46
C ASN A 90 -8.57 15.64 0.98
N ALA A 91 -7.84 16.77 0.92
CA ALA A 91 -8.35 18.07 1.36
C ALA A 91 -9.58 18.56 0.58
N LEU A 92 -9.78 18.03 -0.64
CA LEU A 92 -10.96 18.27 -1.48
C LEU A 92 -12.07 17.22 -1.21
N ARG A 93 -11.96 16.45 -0.12
CA ARG A 93 -12.90 15.41 0.33
C ARG A 93 -13.12 14.25 -0.64
N HIS A 94 -12.26 14.09 -1.66
CA HIS A 94 -12.29 12.92 -2.53
C HIS A 94 -11.60 11.75 -1.83
N GLY A 95 -12.23 10.58 -1.86
CA GLY A 95 -11.71 9.38 -1.22
C GLY A 95 -10.95 8.46 -2.16
N ILE A 96 -10.02 7.69 -1.61
CA ILE A 96 -9.40 6.53 -2.23
C ILE A 96 -9.50 5.38 -1.24
N GLY A 97 -9.97 4.23 -1.71
CA GLY A 97 -9.89 2.96 -1.00
C GLY A 97 -8.86 2.05 -1.68
N ALA A 98 -8.00 1.42 -0.89
CA ALA A 98 -7.00 0.45 -1.34
C ALA A 98 -7.23 -0.89 -0.66
N ILE A 99 -7.17 -1.94 -1.47
CA ILE A 99 -7.58 -3.30 -1.17
C ILE A 99 -6.39 -4.23 -1.35
N LEU A 100 -6.21 -5.13 -0.39
CA LEU A 100 -5.33 -6.28 -0.54
C LEU A 100 -6.02 -7.56 -0.08
N ILE A 101 -6.36 -8.42 -1.03
CA ILE A 101 -6.92 -9.75 -0.78
C ILE A 101 -5.85 -10.79 -1.06
N PHE A 102 -5.64 -11.73 -0.14
CA PHE A 102 -4.62 -12.78 -0.24
C PHE A 102 -5.16 -14.19 0.06
N LEU A 103 -4.80 -15.15 -0.80
CA LEU A 103 -4.89 -16.60 -0.56
C LEU A 103 -3.60 -17.26 -1.05
N GLU A 104 -3.03 -18.18 -0.26
CA GLU A 104 -1.98 -19.12 -0.65
C GLU A 104 -0.94 -18.57 -1.67
N LYS A 105 -0.34 -17.42 -1.36
CA LYS A 105 0.75 -16.75 -2.11
C LYS A 105 0.34 -15.84 -3.26
N GLN A 106 -0.96 -15.68 -3.53
CA GLN A 106 -1.46 -14.74 -4.55
C GLN A 106 -2.13 -13.53 -3.88
N TYR A 107 -1.74 -12.33 -4.31
CA TYR A 107 -2.35 -11.07 -3.87
C TYR A 107 -3.05 -10.40 -5.05
N ILE A 108 -4.22 -9.82 -4.80
CA ILE A 108 -4.96 -9.05 -5.78
C ILE A 108 -5.05 -7.62 -5.23
N PRO A 109 -4.23 -6.68 -5.73
CA PRO A 109 -4.34 -5.29 -5.36
C PRO A 109 -5.55 -4.69 -6.09
N ILE A 110 -6.47 -4.09 -5.35
CA ILE A 110 -7.57 -3.31 -5.94
C ILE A 110 -7.48 -1.89 -5.39
N THR A 111 -7.79 -0.90 -6.22
CA THR A 111 -7.86 0.49 -5.79
C THR A 111 -9.09 1.11 -6.43
N ALA A 112 -9.87 1.80 -5.63
CA ALA A 112 -11.07 2.48 -6.07
C ALA A 112 -11.00 3.96 -5.67
N LYS A 113 -11.38 4.83 -6.61
CA LYS A 113 -11.55 6.25 -6.36
C LYS A 113 -13.01 6.51 -6.00
N LEU A 114 -13.23 7.08 -4.82
CA LEU A 114 -14.55 7.55 -4.40
C LEU A 114 -14.80 8.91 -5.05
N SER A 115 -15.81 8.97 -5.93
CA SER A 115 -16.17 10.17 -6.70
C SER A 115 -17.16 11.07 -5.95
N PHE A 116 -17.17 11.02 -4.62
CA PHE A 116 -18.03 11.82 -3.76
C PHE A 116 -17.26 12.32 -2.54
N ASP A 117 -17.85 13.32 -1.87
CA ASP A 117 -17.29 13.92 -0.66
C ASP A 117 -17.36 12.95 0.52
N CYS A 118 -16.21 12.51 1.01
CA CYS A 118 -16.07 11.64 2.15
C CYS A 118 -15.09 12.21 3.20
N THR A 119 -15.26 11.80 4.45
CA THR A 119 -14.25 11.97 5.50
C THR A 119 -13.28 10.79 5.45
N ASN A 120 -12.14 10.87 6.15
CA ASN A 120 -11.23 9.72 6.25
C ASN A 120 -11.92 8.47 6.79
N ASN A 121 -12.77 8.62 7.82
CA ASN A 121 -13.52 7.50 8.38
C ASN A 121 -14.52 6.93 7.36
N ALA A 122 -15.26 7.78 6.65
CA ALA A 122 -16.16 7.32 5.59
C ALA A 122 -15.40 6.62 4.45
N ALA A 123 -14.23 7.14 4.05
CA ALA A 123 -13.41 6.50 3.02
C ALA A 123 -12.96 5.08 3.43
N ARG A 124 -12.67 4.85 4.73
CA ARG A 124 -12.34 3.52 5.27
C ARG A 124 -13.52 2.57 5.27
N TYR A 125 -14.70 3.07 5.65
CA TYR A 125 -15.93 2.27 5.58
C TYR A 125 -16.25 1.86 4.15
N GLU A 126 -16.14 2.79 3.21
CA GLU A 126 -16.35 2.54 1.79
C GLU A 126 -15.33 1.54 1.23
N ALA A 127 -14.05 1.67 1.61
CA ALA A 127 -13.03 0.68 1.27
C ALA A 127 -13.43 -0.71 1.78
N CYS A 128 -13.84 -0.82 3.06
CA CYS A 128 -14.30 -2.08 3.63
C CYS A 128 -15.51 -2.68 2.88
N ALA A 129 -16.52 -1.86 2.58
CA ALA A 129 -17.73 -2.30 1.90
C ALA A 129 -17.45 -2.80 0.48
N MET A 130 -16.66 -2.05 -0.30
CA MET A 130 -16.25 -2.46 -1.65
C MET A 130 -15.47 -3.77 -1.64
N GLU A 131 -14.63 -3.98 -0.63
CA GLU A 131 -13.84 -5.20 -0.50
C GLU A 131 -14.64 -6.42 -0.09
N ILE A 132 -15.57 -6.26 0.85
CA ILE A 132 -16.52 -7.32 1.20
C ILE A 132 -17.34 -7.71 -0.02
N GLN A 133 -17.78 -6.72 -0.82
CA GLN A 133 -18.50 -6.97 -2.06
C GLN A 133 -17.65 -7.77 -3.06
N ALA A 134 -16.38 -7.40 -3.26
CA ALA A 134 -15.46 -8.13 -4.13
C ALA A 134 -15.21 -9.58 -3.64
N ALA A 135 -15.13 -9.78 -2.32
CA ALA A 135 -15.00 -11.11 -1.74
C ALA A 135 -16.24 -11.99 -1.97
N ILE A 136 -17.44 -11.42 -1.84
CA ILE A 136 -18.71 -12.08 -2.14
C ILE A 136 -18.78 -12.48 -3.62
N GLU A 137 -18.42 -11.58 -4.54
CA GLU A 137 -18.38 -11.84 -5.99
C GLU A 137 -17.38 -12.94 -6.34
N SER A 138 -16.27 -12.99 -5.60
CA SER A 138 -15.24 -14.03 -5.70
C SER A 138 -15.64 -15.35 -5.04
N LYS A 139 -16.85 -15.44 -4.47
CA LYS A 139 -17.38 -16.63 -3.77
C LYS A 139 -16.52 -17.11 -2.60
N ILE A 140 -15.83 -16.17 -1.94
CA ILE A 140 -15.03 -16.44 -0.76
C ILE A 140 -15.97 -16.78 0.41
N LYS A 141 -15.72 -17.92 1.08
CA LYS A 141 -16.57 -18.40 2.19
C LYS A 141 -16.08 -17.95 3.56
N ILE A 142 -14.76 -17.87 3.74
CA ILE A 142 -14.13 -17.53 5.03
C ILE A 142 -13.15 -16.40 4.77
N LEU A 143 -13.40 -15.26 5.39
CA LEU A 143 -12.62 -14.04 5.22
C LEU A 143 -12.20 -13.50 6.59
N LYS A 144 -10.90 -13.34 6.79
CA LYS A 144 -10.30 -12.61 7.92
C LYS A 144 -9.98 -11.19 7.49
N VAL A 145 -10.67 -10.24 8.11
CA VAL A 145 -10.54 -8.82 7.78
C VAL A 145 -9.63 -8.12 8.80
N TYR A 146 -8.66 -7.36 8.29
CA TYR A 146 -7.76 -6.51 9.09
C TYR A 146 -7.86 -5.06 8.63
N SER A 147 -7.76 -4.14 9.59
CA SER A 147 -7.74 -2.69 9.35
C SER A 147 -6.78 -2.02 10.33
N ASP A 148 -6.27 -0.86 9.97
CA ASP A 148 -5.50 0.01 10.87
C ASP A 148 -6.43 0.88 11.77
N SER A 149 -7.74 0.86 11.52
CA SER A 149 -8.71 1.70 12.21
C SER A 149 -9.45 0.95 13.30
N ALA A 150 -9.05 1.17 14.56
CA ALA A 150 -9.74 0.63 15.73
C ALA A 150 -11.23 1.01 15.73
N LEU A 151 -11.57 2.24 15.32
CA LEU A 151 -12.95 2.71 15.19
C LEU A 151 -13.78 1.78 14.29
N VAL A 152 -13.30 1.52 13.07
CA VAL A 152 -14.00 0.69 12.09
C VAL A 152 -14.12 -0.75 12.60
N ILE A 153 -13.05 -1.30 13.16
CA ILE A 153 -13.05 -2.66 13.71
C ILE A 153 -14.09 -2.82 14.82
N HIS A 154 -14.10 -1.91 15.80
CA HIS A 154 -14.99 -2.02 16.95
C HIS A 154 -16.46 -1.73 16.59
N GLN A 155 -16.72 -0.84 15.62
CA GLN A 155 -18.08 -0.58 15.13
C GLN A 155 -18.61 -1.76 14.30
N LEU A 156 -17.81 -2.35 13.41
CA LEU A 156 -18.22 -3.55 12.66
C LEU A 156 -18.46 -4.77 13.56
N LYS A 157 -17.81 -4.85 14.72
CA LYS A 157 -18.08 -5.86 15.74
C LYS A 157 -19.32 -5.56 16.60
N GLY A 158 -19.91 -4.38 16.47
CA GLY A 158 -21.00 -3.91 17.33
C GLY A 158 -20.57 -3.57 18.76
N GLU A 159 -19.25 -3.42 19.00
CA GLU A 159 -18.72 -3.07 20.32
C GLU A 159 -18.82 -1.57 20.58
N TRP A 160 -18.70 -0.75 19.53
CA TRP A 160 -18.77 0.71 19.61
C TRP A 160 -19.93 1.25 18.76
N GLU A 161 -20.50 2.37 19.20
CA GLU A 161 -21.53 3.13 18.46
C GLU A 161 -20.95 4.49 18.02
N THR A 162 -21.58 5.11 17.02
CA THR A 162 -21.24 6.47 16.57
C THR A 162 -22.42 7.42 16.78
N ARG A 163 -22.11 8.66 17.13
CA ARG A 163 -23.07 9.78 17.12
C ARG A 163 -22.95 10.64 15.87
N ASP A 164 -21.93 10.40 15.03
CA ASP A 164 -21.75 11.13 13.78
C ASP A 164 -22.80 10.65 12.77
N ALA A 165 -23.73 11.53 12.42
CA ALA A 165 -24.80 11.25 11.47
C ALA A 165 -24.30 10.76 10.10
N LYS A 166 -23.05 11.08 9.73
CA LYS A 166 -22.44 10.61 8.47
C LYS A 166 -21.96 9.16 8.54
N LEU A 167 -21.77 8.62 9.75
CA LEU A 167 -21.29 7.27 9.99
C LEU A 167 -22.41 6.31 10.41
N ILE A 168 -23.56 6.82 10.89
CA ILE A 168 -24.75 6.01 11.23
C ILE A 168 -25.21 5.07 10.10
N PRO A 169 -25.12 5.43 8.79
CA PRO A 169 -25.55 4.53 7.73
C PRO A 169 -24.69 3.26 7.54
N TYR A 170 -23.49 3.21 8.13
CA TYR A 170 -22.58 2.07 8.06
C TYR A 170 -22.71 1.19 9.30
#